data_AF-A0A2M7NXS7-F1
#
_entry.id   AF-A0A2M7NXS7-F1
#
_cell.length_a   1.000
_cell.length_b   1.000
_cell.length_c   1.000
_cell.angle_alpha   90.00
_cell.angle_beta   90.00
_cell.angle_gamma   90.00
#
_symmetry.space_group_name_H-M   'P 1'
#
loop_
_entity.id
_entity.type
_entity.pdbx_description
1 polymer ?
#
loop_
_entity_poly.entity_id
_entity_poly.type
_entity_poly.pdbx_seq_one_letter_code
_entity_poly.pdbx_strand_id
1 'polypeptide(L)' 'MPLLGVNVDHVAAIRQARFTSYPDPLEAALVCEKAGADGITIHLREDRRHIQEKDCLRIKKKIKTKLNLEMA' A
#
# COMPACT_ATOMS: atom_id res chain seq x y z
N MET A 1 20.11 3.57 13.30
CA MET A 1 18.75 3.99 13.68
C MET A 1 17.77 2.92 13.19
N PRO A 2 16.65 2.68 13.90
CA PRO A 2 15.61 1.77 13.41
C PRO A 2 14.95 2.33 12.14
N LEU A 3 14.42 1.45 11.28
CA LEU A 3 13.67 1.80 10.07
C LEU A 3 12.17 1.59 10.29
N LEU A 4 11.33 2.40 9.67
CA LEU A 4 9.88 2.31 9.71
C LEU A 4 9.31 1.91 8.34
N GLY A 5 8.69 0.73 8.27
CA GLY A 5 7.84 0.32 7.15
C GLY A 5 6.37 0.57 7.47
N VAL A 6 5.65 1.29 6.61
CA VAL A 6 4.22 1.56 6.82
C VAL A 6 3.38 0.64 5.95
N ASN A 7 2.52 -0.17 6.58
CA ASN A 7 1.54 -0.99 5.87
C ASN A 7 0.31 -0.15 5.50
N VAL A 8 -0.09 -0.18 4.21
CA VAL A 8 -1.23 0.60 3.69
C VAL A 8 -2.46 -0.25 3.31
N ASP A 9 -2.51 -1.52 3.71
CA ASP A 9 -3.59 -2.47 3.36
C ASP A 9 -4.96 -1.98 3.83
N HIS A 10 -5.03 -1.38 5.01
CA HIS A 10 -6.30 -0.94 5.57
C HIS A 10 -6.88 0.30 4.86
N VAL A 11 -6.08 1.05 4.12
CA VAL A 11 -6.58 2.07 3.18
C VAL A 11 -7.40 1.40 2.09
N ALA A 12 -6.86 0.30 1.51
CA ALA A 12 -7.60 -0.50 0.54
C ALA A 12 -8.82 -1.18 1.17
N ALA A 13 -8.77 -1.60 2.44
CA ALA A 13 -9.93 -2.17 3.13
C ALA A 13 -11.11 -1.19 3.19
N ILE A 14 -10.85 0.08 3.52
CA ILE A 14 -11.89 1.14 3.52
C ILE A 14 -12.45 1.34 2.11
N ARG A 15 -11.58 1.36 1.10
CA ARG A 15 -11.99 1.44 -0.32
C ARG A 15 -12.90 0.25 -0.72
N GLN A 16 -12.50 -0.98 -0.39
CA GLN A 16 -13.23 -2.18 -0.73
C GLN A 16 -14.57 -2.29 0.01
N ALA A 17 -14.70 -1.73 1.21
CA ALA A 17 -15.96 -1.71 1.96
C ALA A 17 -17.09 -0.94 1.25
N ARG A 18 -16.76 -0.11 0.25
CA ARG A 18 -17.71 0.65 -0.56
C ARG A 18 -17.55 0.44 -2.06
N PHE A 19 -16.60 -0.39 -2.49
CA PHE A 19 -16.26 -0.61 -3.91
C PHE A 19 -16.06 0.71 -4.68
N THR A 20 -15.48 1.71 -4.02
CA THR A 20 -15.18 3.02 -4.59
C THR A 20 -13.73 3.09 -5.11
N SER A 21 -13.36 4.19 -5.76
CA SER A 21 -11.97 4.45 -6.15
C SER A 21 -11.13 5.05 -5.00
N TYR A 22 -11.77 5.50 -3.92
CA TYR A 22 -11.16 6.18 -2.79
C TYR A 22 -11.51 5.50 -1.46
N PRO A 23 -10.65 5.63 -0.43
CA PRO A 23 -9.31 6.21 -0.48
C PRO A 23 -8.32 5.35 -1.31
N ASP A 24 -7.34 5.99 -1.97
CA ASP A 24 -6.37 5.29 -2.84
C ASP A 24 -5.12 4.87 -2.04
N PRO A 25 -4.79 3.57 -1.96
CA PRO A 25 -3.57 3.08 -1.29
C PRO A 25 -2.28 3.68 -1.84
N LEU A 26 -2.23 4.02 -3.14
CA LEU A 26 -1.07 4.69 -3.71
C LEU A 26 -0.88 6.09 -3.10
N GLU A 27 -1.95 6.85 -2.95
CA GLU A 27 -1.87 8.20 -2.37
C GLU A 27 -1.40 8.14 -0.92
N ALA A 28 -1.93 7.18 -0.14
CA ALA A 28 -1.47 6.93 1.21
C ALA A 28 0.02 6.57 1.26
N ALA A 29 0.49 5.66 0.40
CA ALA A 29 1.90 5.30 0.32
C ALA A 29 2.81 6.52 0.06
N LEU A 30 2.43 7.38 -0.89
CA LEU A 30 3.19 8.60 -1.22
C LEU A 30 3.19 9.62 -0.06
N VAL A 31 2.12 9.69 0.72
CA VAL A 31 2.06 10.53 1.93
C VAL A 31 2.99 9.97 3.02
N CYS A 32 2.96 8.66 3.25
CA CYS A 32 3.84 8.00 4.22
C CYS A 32 5.32 8.21 3.90
N GLU A 33 5.73 8.06 2.63
CA GLU A 33 7.11 8.35 2.21
C GLU A 33 7.50 9.80 2.48
N LYS A 34 6.63 10.76 2.11
CA LYS A 34 6.88 12.19 2.37
C LYS A 34 6.95 12.51 3.86
N ALA A 35 6.27 11.73 4.70
CA ALA A 35 6.25 11.88 6.15
C ALA A 35 7.44 11.17 6.84
N GLY A 36 8.33 10.51 6.10
CA GLY A 36 9.55 9.90 6.63
C GLY A 36 9.50 8.38 6.81
N ALA A 37 8.56 7.67 6.18
CA ALA A 37 8.62 6.21 6.11
C ALA A 37 9.85 5.76 5.29
N ASP A 38 10.57 4.75 5.78
CA ASP A 38 11.73 4.15 5.11
C ASP A 38 11.34 3.09 4.06
N GLY A 39 10.07 2.68 4.09
CA GLY A 39 9.49 1.72 3.16
C GLY A 39 7.97 1.62 3.28
N ILE A 40 7.37 1.04 2.26
CA ILE A 40 5.93 0.77 2.20
C ILE A 40 5.71 -0.73 2.17
N THR A 41 4.79 -1.20 3.01
CA THR A 41 4.35 -2.59 3.04
C THR A 41 2.96 -2.72 2.43
N ILE A 42 2.77 -3.72 1.59
CA ILE A 42 1.45 -4.13 1.08
C ILE A 42 1.35 -5.66 1.09
N HIS A 43 0.15 -6.17 1.33
CA HIS A 43 -0.13 -7.61 1.29
C HIS A 43 -1.13 -7.95 0.18
N LEU A 44 -0.64 -8.59 -0.88
CA LEU A 44 -1.48 -9.12 -1.95
C LEU A 44 -1.95 -10.54 -1.57
N ARG A 45 -3.12 -10.62 -0.93
CA ARG A 45 -3.75 -11.88 -0.53
C ARG A 45 -4.33 -12.64 -1.73
N GLU A 46 -4.29 -13.97 -1.72
CA GLU A 46 -5.04 -14.85 -2.66
C GLU A 46 -6.50 -14.41 -2.87
N ASP A 47 -7.24 -14.12 -1.80
CA ASP A 47 -8.66 -13.73 -1.84
C ASP A 47 -8.91 -12.28 -2.30
N ARG A 48 -7.85 -11.50 -2.54
CA ARG A 48 -7.91 -10.08 -2.94
C ARG A 48 -8.83 -9.23 -2.05
N ARG A 49 -8.87 -9.52 -0.74
CA ARG A 49 -9.77 -8.85 0.21
C ARG A 49 -9.62 -7.34 0.28
N HIS A 50 -8.41 -6.81 0.09
CA HIS A 50 -8.11 -5.37 0.18
C HIS A 50 -7.24 -4.90 -0.99
N ILE A 51 -5.92 -5.12 -0.93
CA ILE A 51 -4.98 -4.75 -1.99
C ILE A 51 -5.29 -5.55 -3.25
N GLN A 52 -5.32 -4.85 -4.39
CA GLN A 52 -5.50 -5.44 -5.71
C GLN A 52 -4.18 -5.43 -6.48
N GLU A 53 -4.06 -6.27 -7.52
CA GLU A 53 -2.85 -6.35 -8.36
C GLU A 53 -2.49 -4.99 -8.98
N LYS A 54 -3.51 -4.21 -9.36
CA LYS A 54 -3.33 -2.84 -9.87
C LYS A 54 -2.66 -1.94 -8.85
N ASP A 55 -2.96 -2.09 -7.56
CA ASP A 55 -2.34 -1.30 -6.50
C ASP A 55 -0.85 -1.65 -6.41
N CYS A 56 -0.51 -2.95 -6.42
CA CYS A 56 0.88 -3.41 -6.39
C CYS A 56 1.71 -2.80 -7.52
N LEU A 57 1.21 -2.86 -8.76
CA LEU A 57 1.91 -2.31 -9.93
C LEU A 57 2.09 -0.79 -9.84
N ARG A 58 1.03 -0.09 -9.41
CA ARG A 58 1.04 1.38 -9.26
C ARG A 58 2.01 1.83 -8.18
N ILE A 59 1.97 1.19 -7.02
CA ILE A 59 2.86 1.48 -5.87
C ILE A 59 4.31 1.20 -6.27
N LYS A 60 4.61 0.00 -6.81
CA LYS A 60 5.96 -0.36 -7.28
C LYS A 60 6.54 0.65 -8.26
N LYS A 61 5.71 1.23 -9.13
CA LYS A 61 6.15 2.22 -10.14
C LYS A 61 6.41 3.62 -9.57
N LYS A 62 5.82 3.97 -8.42
CA LYS A 62 5.73 5.36 -7.96
C LYS A 62 6.49 5.65 -6.67
N ILE A 63 6.58 4.69 -5.76
CA ILE A 63 7.35 4.89 -4.53
C ILE A 63 8.85 4.96 -4.83
N LYS A 64 9.60 5.68 -4.00
CA LYS A 64 11.06 5.84 -4.11
C LYS A 64 11.82 5.02 -3.06
N THR A 65 11.15 4.71 -1.96
CA THR A 65 11.61 3.86 -0.87
C THR A 65 11.43 2.38 -1.21
N LYS A 66 11.79 1.50 -0.28
CA LYS A 66 11.65 0.05 -0.47
C LYS A 66 10.18 -0.36 -0.44
N LEU A 67 9.79 -1.23 -1.36
CA LEU A 67 8.53 -1.95 -1.32
C LEU A 67 8.73 -3.29 -0.61
N ASN A 68 8.02 -3.51 0.50
CA ASN A 68 7.87 -4.81 1.13
C ASN A 68 6.55 -5.43 0.66
N LEU A 69 6.62 -6.39 -0.25
CA LEU A 69 5.45 -7.10 -0.76
C LEU A 69 5.27 -8.40 0.02
N GLU A 70 4.24 -8.45 0.88
CA GLU A 70 3.80 -9.67 1.55
C GLU A 70 2.87 -10.47 0.62
N MET A 71 3.07 -11.78 0.58
CA MET A 71 2.32 -12.69 -0.28
C MET A 71 1.91 -13.94 0.51
N ALA A 72 0.66 -14.35 0.32
CA ALA A 72 0.09 -15.62 0.73
C ALA A 72 -0.99 -15.99 -0.29
#